data_AF-A0A958BZB2-F1
#
_entry.id   AF-A0A958BZB2-F1
#
_cell.length_a   1.000
_cell.length_b   1.000
_cell.length_c   1.000
_cell.angle_alpha   90.00
_cell.angle_beta   90.00
_cell.angle_gamma   90.00
#
_symmetry.space_group_name_H-M   'P 1'
#
loop_
_entity.id
_entity.type
_entity.pdbx_description
1 polymer ?
#
loop_
_entity_poly.entity_id
_entity_poly.type
_entity_poly.pdbx_seq_one_letter_code
_entity_poly.pdbx_strand_id
1 'polypeptide(L)' 'MSKPKAYRFRKARAQGVPFRIEYVATNTSKELIFLVPADLPSGAYRLEVRARFGKHLRSGQLRDILAVA' A
#
# COMPACT_ATOMS: atom_id res chain seq x y z
N MET A 1 15.92 -16.46 -19.31
CA MET A 1 15.87 -15.28 -18.41
C MET A 1 14.60 -14.49 -18.70
N SER A 2 13.68 -14.38 -17.73
CA SER A 2 12.42 -13.64 -17.90
C SER A 2 12.53 -12.25 -17.27
N LYS A 3 12.16 -11.20 -18.02
CA LYS A 3 12.22 -9.80 -17.60
C LYS A 3 11.14 -9.47 -16.54
N PRO A 4 11.39 -8.57 -15.57
CA PRO A 4 10.39 -8.22 -14.56
C PRO A 4 9.21 -7.47 -15.20
N LYS A 5 7.98 -7.95 -14.94
CA LYS A 5 6.73 -7.32 -15.40
C LYS A 5 6.41 -6.09 -14.55
N ALA A 6 6.44 -4.91 -15.16
CA ALA A 6 5.95 -3.67 -14.57
C ALA A 6 4.41 -3.63 -14.62
N TYR A 7 3.77 -3.43 -13.47
CA TYR A 7 2.31 -3.28 -13.35
C TYR A 7 1.94 -1.79 -13.23
N ARG A 8 1.19 -1.26 -14.20
CA ARG A 8 0.57 0.09 -14.14
C ARG A 8 -0.84 -0.02 -13.56
N PHE A 9 -1.12 0.65 -12.45
CA PHE A 9 -2.46 0.77 -11.87
C PHE A 9 -3.02 2.18 -12.13
N ARG A 10 -4.28 2.25 -12.63
CA ARG A 10 -4.98 3.49 -12.94
C ARG A 10 -5.43 4.21 -11.66
N LYS A 11 -5.21 5.53 -11.64
CA LYS A 11 -5.48 6.48 -10.54
C LYS A 11 -6.98 6.53 -10.17
N ALA A 12 -7.29 6.33 -8.90
CA ALA A 12 -8.53 6.82 -8.30
C ALA A 12 -8.23 8.18 -7.65
N ARG A 13 -8.94 9.23 -8.09
CA ARG A 13 -8.83 10.60 -7.55
C ARG A 13 -9.56 10.67 -6.21
N ALA A 14 -8.79 10.75 -5.13
CA ALA A 14 -9.01 11.68 -4.02
C ALA A 14 -7.72 12.52 -3.93
N GLN A 15 -7.73 13.68 -3.27
CA GLN A 15 -6.54 14.53 -3.10
C GLN A 15 -5.48 13.88 -2.18
N GLY A 16 -4.96 12.73 -2.58
CA GLY A 16 -3.91 11.98 -1.91
C GLY A 16 -3.21 11.17 -2.98
N VAL A 17 -2.00 11.58 -3.33
CA VAL A 17 -1.15 10.77 -4.21
C VAL A 17 -0.90 9.46 -3.46
N PRO A 18 -1.24 8.29 -4.02
CA PRO A 18 -0.96 7.03 -3.36
C PRO A 18 0.56 6.89 -3.23
N PHE A 19 1.04 6.79 -2.00
CA PHE A 19 2.45 6.50 -1.74
C PHE A 19 2.66 5.00 -1.87
N ARG A 20 3.66 4.64 -2.68
CA ARG A 20 4.02 3.24 -2.85
C ARG A 20 4.94 2.84 -1.71
N ILE A 21 4.49 1.86 -0.93
CA ILE A 21 5.35 1.18 0.03
C ILE A 21 6.19 0.16 -0.75
N GLU A 22 7.51 0.34 -0.73
CA GLU A 22 8.43 -0.53 -1.48
C GLU A 22 8.96 -1.70 -0.64
N TYR A 23 8.95 -1.56 0.69
CA TYR A 23 9.47 -2.56 1.60
C TYR A 23 8.40 -3.09 2.57
N VAL A 24 8.23 -4.41 2.56
CA VAL A 24 7.36 -5.16 3.45
C VAL A 24 8.23 -6.18 4.19
N ALA A 25 8.45 -5.95 5.48
CA ALA A 25 9.24 -6.83 6.34
C ALA A 25 8.54 -8.18 6.58
N THR A 26 7.22 -8.15 6.77
CA THR A 26 6.39 -9.35 6.99
C THR A 26 5.13 -9.25 6.15
N ASN A 27 4.79 -10.31 5.41
CA ASN A 27 3.58 -10.40 4.59
C ASN A 27 2.92 -11.77 4.74
N THR A 28 2.08 -11.92 5.76
CA THR A 28 1.30 -13.13 6.02
C THR A 28 -0.19 -12.80 6.02
N SER A 29 -1.04 -13.83 6.05
CA SER A 29 -2.49 -13.63 6.13
C SER A 29 -2.95 -13.01 7.46
N LYS A 30 -2.11 -13.04 8.50
CA LYS A 30 -2.42 -12.54 9.85
C LYS A 30 -1.69 -11.25 10.20
N GLU A 31 -0.61 -10.94 9.49
CA GLU A 31 0.28 -9.83 9.83
C GLU A 31 0.93 -9.24 8.58
N LEU A 32 0.92 -7.91 8.51
CA LEU A 32 1.63 -7.13 7.50
C LEU A 32 2.50 -6.09 8.21
N ILE A 33 3.82 -6.22 8.11
CA ILE A 33 4.79 -5.24 8.63
C ILE A 33 5.45 -4.57 7.44
N PHE A 34 5.43 -3.24 7.41
CA PHE A 34 6.00 -2.46 6.34
C PHE A 34 6.67 -1.19 6.86
N LEU A 35 7.56 -0.62 6.07
CA LEU A 35 8.21 0.65 6.40
C LEU A 35 7.42 1.80 5.80
N VAL A 36 7.13 2.80 6.62
CA VAL A 36 6.59 4.08 6.17
C VAL A 36 7.72 4.86 5.48
N PRO A 37 7.55 5.34 4.22
CA PRO A 37 8.56 6.12 3.53
C PRO A 37 8.93 7.37 4.33
N ALA A 38 10.23 7.66 4.43
CA ALA A 38 10.73 8.81 5.19
C ALA A 38 10.36 10.17 4.56
N ASP A 39 10.05 10.18 3.26
CA ASP A 39 9.61 11.34 2.50
C ASP A 39 8.09 11.51 2.49
N LEU A 40 7.35 10.68 3.24
CA LEU A 40 5.92 10.83 3.40
C LEU A 40 5.63 12.12 4.19
N PRO A 41 4.89 13.09 3.64
CA PRO A 41 4.63 14.35 4.33
C PRO A 41 3.93 14.12 5.69
N SER A 42 4.24 14.93 6.69
CA SER A 42 3.54 14.87 7.97
C SER A 42 2.03 15.07 7.76
N GLY A 43 1.22 14.25 8.42
CA GLY A 43 -0.23 14.26 8.22
C GLY A 43 -0.92 12.99 8.68
N ALA A 44 -2.25 13.00 8.52
CA ALA A 44 -3.14 11.90 8.84
C ALA A 44 -3.50 11.11 7.58
N TYR A 45 -3.20 9.82 7.58
CA TYR A 45 -3.39 8.94 6.43
C TYR A 45 -4.34 7.79 6.77
N ARG A 46 -5.21 7.44 5.82
CA ARG A 46 -5.95 6.17 5.85
C ARG A 46 -5.15 5.10 5.14
N LEU A 47 -4.92 3.98 5.80
CA LEU A 47 -4.21 2.85 5.21
C LEU A 47 -5.19 1.94 4.45
N GLU A 48 -4.90 1.70 3.18
CA GLU A 48 -5.61 0.73 2.35
C GLU A 48 -4.67 -0.43 1.97
N VAL A 49 -5.08 -1.66 2.27
CA VAL A 49 -4.37 -2.87 1.88
C VAL A 49 -5.08 -3.48 0.67
N ARG A 50 -4.33 -3.70 -0.41
CA ARG A 50 -4.82 -4.37 -1.63
C ARG A 50 -4.00 -5.62 -1.88
N ALA A 51 -4.67 -6.77 -1.98
CA ALA A 51 -4.04 -8.05 -2.20
C ALA A 51 -4.71 -8.78 -3.38
N ARG A 52 -3.89 -9.32 -4.28
CA ARG A 52 -4.37 -10.11 -5.43
C ARG A 52 -4.26 -11.59 -5.10
N PHE A 53 -5.40 -12.29 -5.09
CA PHE A 53 -5.50 -13.73 -4.92
C PHE A 53 -5.98 -14.36 -6.23
N GLY A 54 -5.07 -14.97 -6.98
CA GLY A 54 -5.33 -15.45 -8.33
C GLY A 54 -5.75 -14.31 -9.27
N LYS A 55 -6.98 -14.39 -9.81
CA LYS A 55 -7.55 -13.35 -10.69
C LYS A 55 -8.30 -12.25 -9.94
N HIS A 56 -8.50 -12.40 -8.62
CA HIS A 56 -9.32 -11.48 -7.83
C HIS A 56 -8.44 -10.48 -7.08
N LEU A 57 -8.78 -9.19 -7.19
CA LEU A 57 -8.24 -8.15 -6.33
C LEU A 57 -9.18 -7.96 -5.15
N ARG A 58 -8.67 -8.15 -3.94
CA ARG A 58 -9.38 -7.82 -2.70
C ARG A 58 -8.72 -6.59 -2.08
N SER A 59 -9.54 -5.72 -1.51
CA SER A 59 -9.09 -4.51 -0.81
C SER A 59 -9.76 -4.42 0.55
N GLY A 60 -9.02 -3.91 1.54
CA GLY A 60 -9.52 -3.57 2.85
C GLY A 60 -8.89 -2.26 3.32
N GLN A 61 -9.59 -1.54 4.18
CA GLN A 61 -9.08 -0.32 4.80
C GLN A 61 -8.96 -0.56 6.30
N LEU A 62 -7.87 -0.07 6.89
CA LEU A 62 -7.83 0.04 8.34
C LEU A 62 -8.76 1.18 8.76
N ARG A 63 -9.45 0.97 9.87
CA ARG A 63 -10.30 2.00 10.47
C ARG A 63 -9.46 3.07 11.16
N ASP A 64 -8.27 2.69 11.60
CA ASP A 64 -7.34 3.56 12.30
C ASP A 64 -6.60 4.49 11.33
N ILE A 65 -6.18 5.63 11.87
CA ILE A 65 -5.43 6.66 11.16
C ILE A 65 -3.94 6.45 11.44
N LEU A 66 -3.14 6.39 10.37
CA LEU A 66 -1.69 6.51 10.47
C LEU A 66 -1.33 7.99 10.59
N ALA A 67 -0.78 8.39 11.73
CA ALA A 67 -0.21 9.72 11.93
C ALA A 67 1.29 9.69 11.62
N VAL A 68 1.71 10.56 10.70
CA VAL A 68 3.12 10.79 10.35
C VAL A 68 3.48 12.16 10.92
N ALA A 69 4.50 12.21 11.78
CA ALA A 69 5.01 13.41 12.42
C ALA A 69 6.36 13.79 11.81
#